data_AF-A0AA37HQR7-F1
#
_entry.id   AF-A0AA37HQR7-F1
#
_cell.length_a   1.000
_cell.length_b   1.000
_cell.length_c   1.000
_cell.angle_alpha   90.00
_cell.angle_beta   90.00
_cell.angle_gamma   90.00
#
_symmetry.space_group_name_H-M   'P 1'
#
loop_
_entity.id
_entity.type
_entity.pdbx_description
1 polymer ?
#
loop_
_entity_poly.entity_id
_entity_poly.type
_entity_poly.pdbx_seq_one_letter_code
_entity_poly.pdbx_strand_id
1 'polypeptide(L)'
;MRRLALGLLCLAVGPAAAQPRPDVTAMTCADAQALVARAGAIVVTTGPATYTRAVRDIGFCVVEKSTQPDYERTRDVPNCFIGYRCVDPFTEGRDGP
;
A
#
# COMPACT_ATOMS: atom_id res chain seq x y z
N MET A 1 0.52 32.29 -46.49
CA MET A 1 0.32 32.68 -45.08
C MET A 1 -0.45 31.59 -44.36
N ARG A 2 0.02 31.28 -43.15
CA ARG A 2 -0.03 30.00 -42.42
C ARG A 2 -1.45 29.67 -41.92
N ARG A 3 -2.05 28.59 -42.43
CA ARG A 3 -3.32 28.04 -41.91
C ARG A 3 -3.00 27.28 -40.62
N LEU A 4 -3.30 27.88 -39.46
CA LEU A 4 -3.24 27.22 -38.17
C LEU A 4 -4.47 26.33 -38.02
N ALA A 5 -4.29 25.02 -38.22
CA ALA A 5 -5.30 24.02 -37.88
C ALA A 5 -5.28 23.82 -36.35
N LEU A 6 -6.35 24.29 -35.68
CA LEU A 6 -6.56 24.09 -34.26
C LEU A 6 -7.13 22.69 -34.06
N GLY A 7 -6.27 21.72 -33.74
CA GLY A 7 -6.66 20.35 -33.44
C GLY A 7 -7.39 20.27 -32.10
N LEU A 8 -8.64 19.77 -32.11
CA LEU A 8 -9.45 19.53 -30.92
C LEU A 8 -8.90 18.30 -30.18
N LEU A 9 -8.26 18.50 -29.02
CA LEU A 9 -7.81 17.42 -28.15
C LEU A 9 -9.03 16.87 -27.39
N CYS A 10 -9.68 15.82 -27.92
CA CYS A 10 -10.75 15.13 -27.23
C CYS A 10 -10.20 14.38 -26.01
N LEU A 11 -10.37 14.95 -24.82
CA LEU A 11 -10.17 14.24 -23.56
C LEU A 11 -11.27 13.19 -23.43
N ALA A 12 -10.92 11.92 -23.55
CA ALA A 12 -11.86 10.82 -23.32
C ALA A 12 -12.26 10.78 -21.83
N VAL A 13 -13.44 11.32 -21.51
CA VAL A 13 -14.05 11.21 -20.19
C VAL A 13 -14.71 9.83 -20.08
N GLY A 14 -13.92 8.81 -19.74
CA GLY A 14 -14.39 7.46 -19.43
C GLY A 14 -14.76 7.29 -17.95
N PRO A 15 -15.48 6.22 -17.58
CA PRO A 15 -15.80 5.94 -16.18
C PRO A 15 -14.51 5.77 -15.37
N ALA A 16 -14.44 6.40 -14.20
CA ALA A 16 -13.36 6.22 -13.25
C ALA A 16 -13.44 4.80 -12.66
N ALA A 17 -12.71 3.86 -13.27
CA ALA A 17 -12.54 2.52 -12.70
C ALA A 17 -11.71 2.64 -11.41
N ALA A 18 -12.29 2.23 -10.28
CA ALA A 18 -11.54 2.12 -9.04
C ALA A 18 -10.38 1.13 -9.26
N GLN A 19 -9.14 1.61 -9.09
CA GLN A 19 -7.96 0.73 -9.19
C GLN A 19 -8.06 -0.33 -8.09
N PRO A 20 -7.99 -1.63 -8.42
CA PRO A 20 -8.08 -2.67 -7.42
C PRO A 20 -6.91 -2.54 -6.44
N ARG A 21 -7.21 -2.75 -5.15
CA ARG A 21 -6.18 -2.78 -4.12
C ARG A 21 -5.24 -3.95 -4.40
N PRO A 22 -3.91 -3.76 -4.37
CA PRO A 22 -2.99 -4.87 -4.53
C PRO A 22 -3.20 -5.92 -3.43
N ASP A 23 -3.23 -7.18 -3.82
CA ASP A 23 -3.48 -8.32 -2.93
C ASP A 23 -2.19 -9.08 -2.67
N VAL A 24 -1.66 -8.98 -1.45
CA VAL A 24 -0.40 -9.64 -1.09
C VAL A 24 -0.57 -11.16 -0.98
N THR A 25 -1.80 -11.68 -0.84
CA THR A 25 -2.05 -13.13 -0.80
C THR A 25 -1.79 -13.80 -2.17
N ALA A 26 -1.83 -13.02 -3.25
CA ALA A 26 -1.51 -13.45 -4.61
C ALA A 26 -0.04 -13.19 -5.00
N MET A 27 0.73 -12.48 -4.18
CA MET A 27 2.13 -12.11 -4.45
C MET A 27 3.12 -13.10 -3.83
N THR A 28 4.36 -13.10 -4.32
CA THR A 28 5.47 -13.66 -3.53
C THR A 28 5.85 -12.72 -2.40
N CYS A 29 6.49 -13.24 -1.36
CA CYS A 29 6.99 -12.44 -0.25
C CYS A 29 7.94 -11.32 -0.73
N ALA A 30 8.80 -11.63 -1.69
CA ALA A 30 9.71 -10.64 -2.29
C ALA A 30 8.96 -9.54 -3.06
N ASP A 31 7.92 -9.89 -3.83
CA ASP A 31 7.10 -8.90 -4.56
C ASP A 31 6.34 -7.97 -3.63
N ALA A 32 5.81 -8.50 -2.53
CA ALA A 32 5.10 -7.74 -1.51
C ALA A 32 6.04 -6.74 -0.80
N GLN A 33 7.24 -7.19 -0.39
CA GLN A 33 8.28 -6.32 0.17
C GLN A 33 8.69 -5.22 -0.82
N ALA A 34 8.94 -5.59 -2.08
CA ALA A 34 9.29 -4.64 -3.12
C ALA A 34 8.16 -3.62 -3.40
N LEU A 35 6.90 -4.01 -3.22
CA LEU A 35 5.74 -3.13 -3.33
C LEU A 35 5.71 -2.08 -2.23
N VAL A 36 5.89 -2.49 -0.98
CA VAL A 36 5.92 -1.53 0.14
C VAL A 36 7.15 -0.64 0.03
N ALA A 37 8.31 -1.19 -0.31
CA ALA A 37 9.55 -0.43 -0.46
C ALA A 37 9.47 0.66 -1.54
N ARG A 38 8.85 0.38 -2.69
CA ARG A 38 8.70 1.38 -3.78
C ARG A 38 7.60 2.40 -3.50
N ALA A 39 6.52 1.99 -2.84
CA ALA A 39 5.39 2.86 -2.57
C ALA A 39 5.65 3.77 -1.35
N GLY A 40 6.47 3.33 -0.41
CA GLY A 40 6.71 4.01 0.86
C GLY A 40 5.57 3.83 1.86
N ALA A 41 4.33 4.07 1.44
CA ALA A 41 3.12 3.74 2.17
C ALA A 41 2.03 3.24 1.22
N ILE A 42 1.40 2.11 1.55
CA ILE A 42 0.38 1.51 0.70
C ILE A 42 -0.64 0.71 1.50
N VAL A 43 -1.90 0.75 1.06
CA VAL A 43 -2.94 -0.14 1.59
C VAL A 43 -3.03 -1.38 0.71
N VAL A 44 -2.90 -2.56 1.30
CA VAL A 44 -2.92 -3.85 0.61
C VAL A 44 -3.97 -4.78 1.20
N THR A 45 -4.53 -5.64 0.37
CA THR A 45 -5.44 -6.72 0.80
C THR A 45 -4.60 -7.85 1.40
N THR A 46 -5.00 -8.33 2.57
CA THR A 46 -4.28 -9.38 3.33
C THR A 46 -5.12 -10.64 3.51
N GLY A 47 -6.34 -10.64 2.99
CA GLY A 47 -7.29 -11.75 3.03
C GLY A 47 -8.64 -11.34 2.42
N PRO A 48 -9.64 -12.24 2.42
CA PRO A 48 -10.92 -12.02 1.73
C PRO A 48 -11.67 -10.74 2.12
N ALA A 49 -11.49 -10.28 3.36
CA ALA A 49 -12.10 -9.06 3.89
C ALA A 49 -11.15 -8.22 4.77
N THR A 50 -9.85 -8.56 4.77
CA THR A 50 -8.85 -7.92 5.62
C THR A 50 -7.86 -7.12 4.79
N TYR A 51 -7.36 -6.06 5.39
CA TYR A 51 -6.38 -5.19 4.77
C TYR A 51 -5.54 -4.51 5.84
N THR A 52 -4.36 -4.06 5.43
CA THR A 52 -3.45 -3.28 6.27
C THR A 52 -2.92 -2.10 5.45
N ARG A 53 -2.49 -1.05 6.16
CA ARG A 53 -1.65 0.00 5.58
C ARG A 53 -0.21 -0.29 6.00
N ALA A 54 0.55 -0.88 5.09
CA ALA A 54 1.96 -1.13 5.28
C ALA A 54 2.79 0.10 4.88
N VAL A 55 3.81 0.39 5.67
CA VAL A 55 4.81 1.42 5.40
C VAL A 55 6.22 0.83 5.34
N ARG A 56 7.09 1.48 4.57
CA ARG A 56 8.49 1.06 4.44
C ARG A 56 9.28 1.33 5.72
N ASP A 57 9.07 2.49 6.34
CA ASP A 57 9.81 2.96 7.51
C ASP A 57 9.01 4.04 8.27
N ILE A 58 9.51 4.44 9.45
CA ILE A 58 8.87 5.42 10.35
C ILE A 58 8.62 6.79 9.69
N GLY A 59 9.36 7.16 8.64
CA GLY A 59 9.16 8.40 7.91
C GLY A 59 7.80 8.50 7.19
N PHE A 60 7.08 7.38 7.07
CA PHE A 60 5.73 7.31 6.48
C PHE A 60 4.61 7.19 7.52
N CYS A 61 4.96 7.30 8.81
CA CYS A 61 4.03 7.45 9.91
C CYS A 61 3.83 8.93 10.25
N VAL A 62 2.71 9.23 10.90
CA VAL A 62 2.52 10.56 11.52
C VAL A 62 3.45 10.68 12.74
N VAL A 63 3.83 11.91 13.09
CA VAL A 63 4.94 12.22 14.01
C VAL A 63 4.81 11.53 15.38
N GLU A 64 3.59 11.31 15.86
CA GLU A 64 3.30 10.74 17.17
C GLU A 64 3.27 9.20 17.19
N LYS A 65 3.39 8.54 16.02
CA LYS A 65 3.32 7.08 15.90
C LYS A 65 4.69 6.41 15.92
N SER A 66 4.70 5.17 16.39
CA SER A 66 5.82 4.23 16.25
C SER A 66 5.54 3.24 15.10
N THR A 67 6.50 2.35 14.83
CA THR A 67 6.38 1.28 13.83
C THR A 67 6.38 -0.09 14.50
N GLN A 68 5.42 -0.93 14.12
CA GLN A 68 5.40 -2.36 14.45
C GLN A 68 5.60 -3.19 13.17
N PRO A 69 6.40 -4.28 13.18
CA PRO A 69 6.51 -5.15 12.02
C PRO A 69 5.15 -5.68 11.53
N ASP A 70 4.92 -5.63 10.22
CA ASP A 70 3.71 -6.14 9.56
C ASP A 70 4.05 -7.46 8.86
N TYR A 71 3.53 -8.55 9.42
CA TYR A 71 3.69 -9.88 8.86
C TYR A 71 2.38 -10.36 8.25
N GLU A 72 2.43 -10.73 6.98
CA GLU A 72 1.26 -11.11 6.22
C GLU A 72 1.44 -12.45 5.50
N ARG A 73 0.32 -13.08 5.18
CA ARG A 73 0.31 -14.28 4.34
C ARG A 73 0.51 -13.88 2.89
N THR A 74 1.57 -14.40 2.29
CA THR A 74 1.83 -14.34 0.84
C THR A 74 1.65 -15.73 0.22
N ARG A 75 1.73 -15.82 -1.10
CA ARG A 75 1.52 -17.08 -1.83
C ARG A 75 2.55 -18.15 -1.45
N ASP A 76 3.78 -17.74 -1.15
CA ASP A 76 4.93 -18.62 -0.90
C ASP A 76 5.41 -18.62 0.55
N VAL A 77 5.17 -17.53 1.31
CA VAL A 77 5.56 -17.43 2.72
C VAL A 77 4.33 -17.05 3.58
N PRO A 78 3.90 -17.92 4.52
CA PRO A 78 2.69 -17.66 5.32
C PRO A 78 2.86 -16.58 6.39
N ASN A 79 4.09 -16.23 6.75
CA ASN A 79 4.43 -15.20 7.73
C ASN A 79 5.52 -14.27 7.17
N CYS A 80 5.22 -13.62 6.06
CA CYS A 80 6.15 -12.75 5.35
C CYS A 80 6.18 -11.36 6.00
N PHE A 81 7.34 -10.90 6.42
CA PHE A 81 7.52 -9.47 6.75
C PHE A 81 7.39 -8.65 5.47
N ILE A 82 6.37 -7.81 5.35
CA ILE A 82 6.15 -6.96 4.17
C ILE A 82 6.52 -5.49 4.40
N GLY A 83 6.68 -5.08 5.66
CA GLY A 83 6.94 -3.69 6.07
C GLY A 83 6.52 -3.46 7.51
N TYR A 84 6.09 -2.25 7.84
CA TYR A 84 5.63 -1.88 9.17
C TYR A 84 4.20 -1.34 9.16
N ARG A 85 3.50 -1.44 10.28
CA ARG A 85 2.30 -0.66 10.59
C ARG A 85 2.66 0.51 11.49
N CYS A 86 1.98 1.63 11.30
CA CYS A 86 2.08 2.75 12.22
C CYS A 86 1.12 2.54 13.40
N VAL A 87 1.65 2.55 14.60
CA VAL A 87 0.91 2.24 15.84
C VAL A 87 1.03 3.41 16.82
N ASP A 88 -0.02 3.61 17.65
CA ASP A 88 0.02 4.62 18.70
C ASP A 88 0.75 4.06 19.92
N PRO A 89 1.90 4.63 20.31
CA PRO A 89 2.73 4.07 21.39
C PRO A 89 2.04 4.10 22.76
N PHE A 90 1.02 4.94 22.93
CA PHE A 90 0.26 5.09 24.18
C PHE A 90 -0.88 4.07 24.31
N THR A 91 -1.33 3.46 23.21
CA THR A 91 -2.42 2.48 23.21
C THR A 91 -1.88 1.05 23.18
N GLU A 92 -0.72 0.83 22.54
CA GLU A 92 -0.08 -0.49 22.42
C GLU A 92 0.29 -1.11 23.79
N GLY A 93 0.58 -0.28 24.81
CA GLY A 93 0.83 -0.74 26.18
C GLY A 93 -0.39 -1.34 26.90
N ARG A 94 -1.62 -1.16 26.38
CA ARG A 94 -2.85 -1.79 26.91
C ARG A 94 -3.20 -3.12 26.25
N ASP A 95 -2.74 -3.34 25.03
CA ASP A 95 -3.12 -4.48 24.19
C ASP A 95 -1.90 -5.38 23.92
N GLY A 96 -1.08 -5.60 24.96
CA GLY A 96 0.19 -6.35 24.91
C GLY A 96 0.12 -7.72 24.22
N PRO A 97 1.30 -8.33 23.94
CA PRO A 97 1.54 -9.30 22.86
C PRO A 97 0.58 -10.48 22.76
#